data_AF-A0A3C1ERM8-F1
#
_entry.id   AF-A0A3C1ERM8-F1
#
_cell.length_a   1.000
_cell.length_b   1.000
_cell.length_c   1.000
_cell.angle_alpha   90.00
_cell.angle_beta   90.00
_cell.angle_gamma   90.00
#
_symmetry.space_group_name_H-M   'P 1'
#
loop_
_entity.id
_entity.type
_entity.pdbx_description
1 polymer ?
#
loop_
_entity_poly.entity_id
_entity_poly.type
_entity_poly.pdbx_seq_one_letter_code
_entity_poly.pdbx_strand_id
1 'polypeptide(L)'
;MMQPQAPRRPKFSRRSPSRFFKMAAAALLLLGLVCQQIQATRLGYQVEKARHRIQNLRCANATLQMELETLLSPAHVCAQARERLGMTLANPESMRVLGQNNSSLPDWGFLRRLISRTRRAFSGRIVS
;
A
#
# COMPACT_ATOMS: atom_id res chain seq x y z
N MET A 1 -52.63 11.97 -80.34
CA MET A 1 -52.72 12.28 -78.89
C MET A 1 -51.95 11.21 -78.13
N MET A 2 -50.68 11.46 -77.79
CA MET A 2 -49.84 10.56 -76.99
C MET A 2 -49.56 11.26 -75.66
N GLN A 3 -50.02 10.66 -74.57
CA GLN A 3 -49.82 11.17 -73.22
C GLN A 3 -48.45 10.65 -72.72
N PRO A 4 -47.54 11.52 -72.25
CA PRO A 4 -46.21 11.09 -71.82
C PRO A 4 -46.31 10.39 -70.45
N GLN A 5 -45.92 9.11 -70.40
CA GLN A 5 -45.79 8.40 -69.13
C GLN A 5 -44.55 8.89 -68.37
N ALA A 6 -44.78 9.40 -67.16
CA ALA A 6 -43.72 9.83 -66.26
C ALA A 6 -42.95 8.64 -65.66
N PRO A 7 -41.61 8.75 -65.49
CA PRO A 7 -40.80 7.67 -64.95
C PRO A 7 -41.09 7.44 -63.46
N ARG A 8 -41.43 6.20 -63.09
CA ARG A 8 -41.64 5.78 -61.69
C ARG A 8 -40.30 5.77 -60.95
N ARG A 9 -40.12 6.67 -59.98
CA ARG A 9 -38.93 6.68 -59.12
C ARG A 9 -38.88 5.44 -58.21
N PRO A 10 -37.70 4.83 -58.02
CA PRO A 10 -37.54 3.71 -57.10
C PRO A 10 -37.73 4.17 -55.65
N LYS A 11 -38.61 3.48 -54.92
CA LYS A 11 -38.80 3.68 -53.48
C LYS A 11 -37.67 2.99 -52.72
N PHE A 12 -36.63 3.73 -52.37
CA PHE A 12 -35.59 3.24 -51.44
C PHE A 12 -36.22 3.06 -50.05
N SER A 13 -36.51 1.81 -49.70
CA SER A 13 -36.96 1.44 -48.36
C SER A 13 -35.82 1.66 -47.37
N ARG A 14 -35.94 2.68 -46.51
CA ARG A 14 -35.05 2.91 -45.36
C ARG A 14 -35.20 1.74 -44.39
N ARG A 15 -34.32 0.73 -44.48
CA ARG A 15 -34.15 -0.26 -43.41
C ARG A 15 -33.78 0.48 -42.12
N SER A 16 -34.61 0.36 -41.10
CA SER A 16 -34.44 1.06 -39.83
C SER A 16 -33.29 0.44 -39.03
N PRO A 17 -32.25 1.22 -38.65
CA PRO A 17 -31.06 0.70 -37.97
C PRO A 17 -31.29 0.39 -36.48
N SER A 18 -32.52 0.47 -35.99
CA SER A 18 -32.86 0.41 -34.56
C SER A 18 -32.48 -0.91 -33.87
N ARG A 19 -32.50 -2.04 -34.61
CA ARG A 19 -32.11 -3.34 -34.06
C ARG A 19 -30.61 -3.43 -33.81
N PHE A 20 -29.79 -2.89 -34.73
CA PHE A 20 -28.34 -2.90 -34.58
C PHE A 20 -27.89 -2.05 -33.40
N PHE A 21 -28.49 -0.87 -33.20
CA PHE A 21 -28.20 -0.04 -32.04
C PHE A 21 -28.52 -0.72 -30.71
N LYS A 22 -29.66 -1.43 -30.63
CA LYS A 22 -30.03 -2.17 -29.41
C LYS A 22 -29.04 -3.31 -29.12
N MET A 23 -28.63 -4.06 -30.14
CA MET A 23 -27.64 -5.14 -29.98
C MET A 23 -26.26 -4.59 -29.61
N ALA A 24 -25.84 -3.48 -30.22
CA ALA A 24 -24.58 -2.82 -29.89
C ALA A 24 -24.57 -2.30 -28.45
N ALA A 25 -25.67 -1.68 -28.00
CA ALA A 25 -25.81 -1.22 -26.63
C ALA A 25 -25.78 -2.38 -25.61
N ALA A 26 -26.46 -3.49 -25.92
CA ALA A 26 -26.44 -4.68 -25.09
C ALA A 26 -25.03 -5.32 -25.02
N ALA A 27 -24.33 -5.39 -26.16
CA ALA A 27 -22.96 -5.90 -26.21
C ALA A 27 -21.99 -5.03 -25.39
N LEU A 28 -22.12 -3.71 -25.47
CA LEU A 28 -21.29 -2.78 -24.70
C LEU A 28 -21.52 -2.94 -23.19
N LEU A 29 -22.79 -3.08 -22.77
CA LEU A 29 -23.14 -3.33 -21.36
C LEU A 29 -22.53 -4.64 -20.85
N LEU A 30 -22.66 -5.73 -21.61
CA LEU A 30 -22.06 -7.02 -21.26
C LEU A 30 -20.54 -6.93 -21.15
N LEU A 31 -19.89 -6.26 -22.11
CA LEU A 31 -18.44 -6.07 -22.09
C LEU A 31 -17.99 -5.27 -20.86
N GLY A 32 -18.71 -4.20 -20.52
CA GLY A 32 -18.43 -3.40 -19.33
C GLY A 32 -18.53 -4.23 -18.04
N LEU A 33 -19.56 -5.06 -17.94
CA LEU A 33 -19.80 -5.93 -16.79
C LEU A 33 -18.68 -6.97 -16.62
N VAL A 34 -18.24 -7.60 -17.72
CA VAL A 34 -17.10 -8.53 -17.70
C VAL A 34 -15.82 -7.81 -17.32
N CYS A 35 -15.58 -6.61 -17.86
CA CYS A 35 -14.39 -5.83 -17.55
C CYS A 35 -14.33 -5.47 -16.05
N GLN A 36 -15.46 -5.13 -15.45
CA GLN A 36 -15.57 -4.84 -14.02
C GLN A 36 -15.27 -6.08 -13.16
N GLN A 37 -15.76 -7.27 -13.56
CA GLN A 37 -15.45 -8.52 -12.85
C GLN A 37 -13.98 -8.90 -12.93
N ILE A 38 -13.35 -8.71 -14.09
CA ILE A 38 -11.90 -8.91 -14.26
C ILE A 38 -11.12 -7.96 -13.37
N GLN A 39 -11.52 -6.69 -13.26
CA GLN A 39 -10.86 -5.74 -12.37
C GLN A 39 -11.04 -6.12 -10.89
N ALA A 40 -12.24 -6.53 -10.48
CA ALA A 40 -12.53 -6.96 -9.12
C ALA A 40 -11.69 -8.18 -8.72
N THR A 41 -11.59 -9.18 -9.60
CA THR A 41 -10.74 -10.37 -9.35
C THR A 41 -9.26 -10.01 -9.28
N ARG A 42 -8.74 -9.17 -10.20
CA ARG A 42 -7.34 -8.69 -10.14
C ARG A 42 -7.05 -7.97 -8.83
N LEU A 43 -7.97 -7.12 -8.35
CA LEU A 43 -7.83 -6.44 -7.06
C LEU A 43 -7.86 -7.43 -5.90
N GLY A 44 -8.74 -8.44 -5.94
CA GLY A 44 -8.76 -9.51 -4.94
C GLY A 44 -7.41 -10.23 -4.82
N TYR A 45 -6.81 -10.62 -5.95
CA TYR A 45 -5.48 -11.23 -5.95
C TYR A 45 -4.39 -10.30 -5.41
N GLN A 46 -4.45 -9.01 -5.69
CA GLN A 46 -3.48 -8.05 -5.16
C GLN A 46 -3.60 -7.89 -3.65
N VAL A 47 -4.84 -7.83 -3.13
CA VAL A 47 -5.10 -7.77 -1.68
C VAL A 47 -4.58 -9.03 -1.01
N GLU A 48 -4.86 -10.21 -1.56
CA GLU A 48 -4.40 -11.47 -0.98
C GLU A 48 -2.88 -11.59 -1.01
N LYS A 49 -2.24 -11.17 -2.11
CA LYS A 49 -0.78 -11.10 -2.19
C LYS A 49 -0.19 -10.13 -1.17
N ALA A 50 -0.84 -9.00 -0.91
CA ALA A 50 -0.41 -8.05 0.11
C ALA A 50 -0.57 -8.64 1.52
N ARG A 51 -1.66 -9.35 1.80
CA ARG A 51 -1.88 -10.05 3.07
C ARG A 51 -0.81 -11.11 3.32
N HIS A 52 -0.51 -11.96 2.34
CA HIS A 52 0.56 -12.94 2.45
C HIS A 52 1.92 -12.27 2.71
N ARG A 53 2.23 -11.15 2.05
CA ARG A 53 3.47 -10.40 2.32
C ARG A 53 3.54 -9.90 3.76
N ILE A 54 2.45 -9.34 4.28
CA ILE A 54 2.39 -8.88 5.68
C ILE A 54 2.62 -10.05 6.63
N GLN A 55 1.97 -11.19 6.38
CA GLN A 55 2.11 -12.38 7.22
C GLN A 55 3.55 -12.90 7.20
N ASN A 56 4.16 -13.00 6.02
CA ASN A 56 5.55 -13.46 5.90
C ASN A 56 6.52 -12.52 6.62
N LEU A 57 6.32 -11.19 6.50
CA LEU A 57 7.13 -10.21 7.21
C LEU A 57 6.95 -10.29 8.73
N ARG A 58 5.73 -10.53 9.21
CA ARG A 58 5.45 -10.74 10.63
C ARG A 58 6.14 -11.99 11.16
N CYS A 59 6.06 -13.10 10.43
CA CYS A 59 6.76 -14.33 10.80
C CYS A 59 8.27 -14.11 10.85
N ALA A 60 8.86 -13.49 9.81
CA ALA A 60 10.29 -13.20 9.79
C ALA A 60 10.71 -12.29 10.95
N ASN A 61 9.91 -11.28 11.29
CA ASN A 61 10.20 -10.41 12.42
C ASN A 61 10.14 -11.16 13.75
N ALA A 62 9.13 -12.01 13.95
CA ALA A 62 9.03 -12.85 15.14
C ALA A 62 10.21 -13.82 15.26
N THR A 63 10.65 -14.43 14.16
CA THR A 63 11.85 -15.28 14.14
C THR A 63 13.10 -14.49 14.53
N LEU A 64 13.32 -13.31 13.94
CA LEU A 64 14.46 -12.46 14.26
C LEU A 64 14.42 -11.97 15.72
N GLN A 65 13.24 -11.70 16.26
CA GLN A 65 13.08 -11.35 17.67
C GLN A 65 13.46 -12.51 18.58
N MET A 66 13.02 -13.73 18.27
CA MET A 66 13.42 -14.93 19.01
C MET A 66 14.94 -15.15 18.92
N GLU A 67 15.54 -14.99 17.74
CA GLU A 67 16.99 -15.09 17.57
C GLU A 67 17.73 -14.03 18.41
N LEU A 68 17.25 -12.78 18.40
CA LEU A 68 17.78 -11.71 19.24
C LEU A 68 17.63 -12.02 20.73
N GLU A 69 16.48 -12.51 21.18
CA GLU A 69 16.28 -12.91 22.57
C GLU A 69 17.21 -14.07 22.97
N THR A 70 17.50 -14.97 22.04
CA THR A 70 18.41 -16.10 22.28
C THR A 70 19.86 -15.61 22.38
N LEU A 71 20.29 -14.77 21.44
CA LEU A 71 21.65 -14.23 21.36
C LEU A 71 21.94 -13.17 22.43
N LEU A 72 20.97 -12.31 22.73
CA LEU A 72 21.01 -11.31 23.79
C LEU A 72 20.50 -11.85 25.12
N SER A 73 20.25 -13.16 25.24
CA SER A 73 19.88 -13.73 26.53
C SER A 73 20.99 -13.39 27.54
N PRO A 74 20.64 -12.95 28.76
CA PRO A 74 21.63 -12.54 29.76
C PRO A 74 22.66 -13.63 30.02
N ALA A 75 22.28 -14.90 29.86
CA ALA A 75 23.17 -16.06 29.97
C ALA A 75 24.25 -16.07 28.88
N HIS A 76 23.90 -15.80 27.61
CA HIS A 76 24.86 -15.79 26.50
C HIS A 76 25.80 -14.58 26.58
N VAL A 77 25.27 -13.41 26.93
CA VAL A 77 26.07 -12.20 27.14
C VAL A 77 27.03 -12.37 28.32
N CYS A 78 26.57 -12.95 29.43
CA CYS A 78 27.42 -13.27 30.58
C CYS A 78 28.49 -14.32 30.23
N ALA A 79 28.14 -15.36 29.45
CA ALA A 79 29.10 -16.36 29.01
C ALA A 79 30.18 -15.74 28.11
N GLN A 80 29.78 -14.93 27.12
CA GLN A 80 30.70 -14.28 26.21
C GLN A 80 31.58 -13.23 26.91
N ALA A 81 31.03 -12.46 27.86
CA ALA A 81 31.80 -11.52 28.67
C ALA A 81 32.80 -12.24 29.59
N ARG A 82 32.43 -13.41 30.12
CA ARG A 82 33.31 -14.22 30.96
C ARG A 82 34.43 -14.87 30.16
N GLU A 83 34.13 -15.41 28.98
CA GLU A 83 35.11 -16.08 28.11
C GLU A 83 36.04 -15.09 27.39
N ARG A 84 35.53 -13.96 26.89
CA ARG A 84 36.34 -13.02 26.10
C ARG A 84 36.94 -11.87 26.90
N LEU A 85 36.27 -11.43 27.96
CA LEU A 85 36.70 -10.28 28.75
C LEU A 85 37.16 -10.68 30.16
N GLY A 86 37.11 -11.98 30.51
CA GLY A 86 37.47 -12.46 31.84
C GLY A 86 36.57 -11.93 32.97
N MET A 87 35.41 -11.36 32.63
CA MET A 87 34.53 -10.69 33.59
C MET A 87 33.80 -11.72 34.46
N THR A 88 33.90 -11.56 35.78
CA THR A 88 33.08 -12.28 36.76
C THR A 88 31.84 -11.46 37.11
N LEU A 89 30.73 -12.14 37.42
CA LEU A 89 29.50 -11.46 37.84
C LEU A 89 29.81 -10.59 39.07
N ALA A 90 29.52 -9.30 39.00
CA ALA A 90 29.67 -8.39 40.13
C ALA A 90 28.80 -8.89 41.30
N ASN A 91 29.37 -8.90 42.50
CA ASN A 91 28.63 -9.24 43.72
C ASN A 91 27.45 -8.25 43.87
N PRO A 92 26.20 -8.69 44.07
CA PRO A 92 25.04 -7.80 44.18
C PRO A 92 25.21 -6.70 45.24
N GLU A 93 25.96 -6.97 46.31
CA GLU A 93 26.30 -6.00 47.37
C GLU A 93 27.21 -4.84 46.90
N SER A 94 27.87 -4.99 45.74
CA SER A 94 28.77 -3.98 45.16
C SER A 94 28.11 -3.13 44.06
N MET A 95 26.85 -3.41 43.73
CA MET A 95 26.13 -2.76 42.64
C MET A 95 25.56 -1.41 43.10
N ARG A 96 26.30 -0.31 42.85
CA ARG A 96 25.78 1.05 43.04
C ARG A 96 25.07 1.52 41.77
N VAL A 97 23.74 1.64 41.83
CA VAL A 97 22.93 2.25 40.76
C VAL A 97 23.24 3.75 40.73
N LEU A 98 24.09 4.17 39.79
CA LEU A 98 24.31 5.59 39.52
C LEU A 98 23.10 6.13 38.76
N GLY A 99 22.23 6.85 39.48
CA GLY A 99 21.33 7.85 38.92
C GLY A 99 20.26 7.30 37.98
N GLN A 100 19.07 7.11 38.52
CA GLN A 100 17.83 7.23 37.80
C GLN A 100 17.71 8.68 37.29
N ASN A 101 18.47 9.03 36.25
CA ASN A 101 18.26 10.25 35.50
C ASN A 101 16.94 10.03 34.77
N ASN A 102 15.87 10.58 35.36
CA ASN A 102 14.59 10.77 34.72
C ASN A 102 14.86 11.12 33.26
N SER A 103 14.48 10.24 32.36
CA SER A 103 14.49 10.47 30.93
C SER A 103 13.49 11.59 30.64
N SER A 104 13.91 12.83 30.86
CA SER A 104 13.38 13.96 30.12
C SER A 104 13.46 13.55 28.66
N LEU A 105 12.30 13.34 28.04
CA LEU A 105 12.17 12.98 26.64
C LEU A 105 13.17 13.77 25.81
N PRO A 106 13.77 13.18 24.76
CA PRO A 106 14.66 13.91 23.86
C PRO A 106 13.96 15.22 23.45
N ASP A 107 14.56 16.37 23.78
CA ASP A 107 14.00 17.66 23.41
C ASP A 107 14.08 17.79 21.89
N TRP A 108 12.99 17.40 21.23
CA TRP A 108 12.76 17.49 19.79
C TRP A 108 12.53 18.94 19.33
N GLY A 109 12.94 19.95 20.11
CA GLY A 109 12.86 21.37 19.78
C GLY A 109 13.46 21.71 18.42
N PHE A 110 14.51 21.01 17.99
CA PHE A 110 15.09 21.19 16.66
C PHE A 110 14.16 20.71 15.53
N LEU A 111 13.49 19.56 15.68
CA LEU A 111 12.53 19.06 14.68
C LEU A 111 11.31 19.96 14.57
N ARG A 112 10.84 20.50 15.70
CA ARG A 112 9.73 21.46 15.72
C ARG A 112 10.08 22.75 14.95
N ARG A 113 11.36 23.15 14.97
CA ARG A 113 11.88 24.28 14.18
C ARG A 113 12.04 23.95 12.70
N LEU A 114 12.31 22.69 12.36
CA LEU A 114 12.48 22.25 10.97
C LEU A 114 11.13 22.07 10.24
N ILE A 115 10.14 21.49 10.92
CA ILE A 115 8.79 21.27 10.37
C ILE A 115 8.01 22.59 10.23
N SER A 116 8.26 23.58 11.09
CA SER A 116 7.63 24.90 10.95
C SER A 116 8.20 25.74 9.80
N ARG A 117 9.37 25.35 9.24
CA ARG A 117 9.99 26.04 8.11
C ARG A 117 9.44 25.59 6.75
N THR A 118 8.93 24.36 6.65
CA THR A 118 8.42 23.80 5.39
C THR A 118 6.96 24.15 5.08
N ARG A 119 6.24 24.81 5.99
CA ARG A 119 4.83 25.20 5.77
C ARG A 119 4.62 26.55 5.08
N ARG A 120 5.68 27.31 4.78
CA ARG A 120 5.59 28.63 4.12
C ARG A 120 5.97 28.65 2.63
N ALA A 121 6.29 27.51 2.02
CA ALA A 121 6.74 27.44 0.62
C ALA A 121 5.75 26.74 -0.35
N PHE A 122 4.54 26.35 0.12
CA PHE A 122 3.55 25.67 -0.72
C PHE A 122 2.15 26.32 -0.63
N SER A 123 2.11 27.65 -0.70
CA SER A 123 0.88 28.41 -0.97
C SER A 123 1.22 29.46 -2.02
N GLY A 124 1.18 29.05 -3.28
CA GLY A 124 1.52 29.97 -4.37
C GLY A 124 1.66 29.33 -5.74
N ARG A 125 0.74 28.44 -6.15
CA ARG A 125 0.45 28.20 -7.59
C ARG A 125 -0.77 27.29 -7.85
N ILE A 126 -1.99 27.76 -7.58
CA ILE A 126 -3.18 27.27 -8.30
C ILE A 126 -4.16 28.44 -8.49
N VAL A 127 -3.94 29.28 -9.50
CA VAL A 127 -4.97 29.94 -10.32
C VAL A 127 -4.28 30.33 -11.63
N SER A 128 -4.57 29.63 -12.72
CA SER A 128 -5.21 30.18 -13.92
C SER A 128 -5.40 29.09 -14.98
#